data_AF-A0A953Z1A9-F1
#
_entry.id   AF-A0A953Z1A9-F1
#
_cell.length_a   1.000
_cell.length_b   1.000
_cell.length_c   1.000
_cell.angle_alpha   90.00
_cell.angle_beta   90.00
_cell.angle_gamma   90.00
#
_symmetry.space_group_name_H-M   'P 1'
#
loop_
_entity.id
_entity.type
_entity.pdbx_description
1 polymer ?
#
loop_
_entity_poly.entity_id
_entity_poly.type
_entity_poly.pdbx_seq_one_letter_code
_entity_poly.pdbx_strand_id
1 'polypeptide(L)'
;IGDNLARRARGRKGGAHNALYSRSAGRVEVRGAGHATSREQVIGALQGKTAEASRVASALQDNTIGLFVLEDSLFERSLRGLGDSPDDIARTMGYSIENRMYVRASDADGVATALHEGVHALDWLDGMDLTNRSRRFLESRAHVAEEEFFGAIGLRRKSNVEIQLDLDALGYR
;
A
#
# COMPACT_ATOMS: atom_id res chain seq x y z
N ILE A 1 -34.79 -23.80 42.68
CA ILE A 1 -33.56 -23.18 43.22
C ILE A 1 -32.71 -22.88 41.99
N GLY A 2 -32.84 -21.75 41.32
CA GLY A 2 -32.81 -20.37 41.83
C GLY A 2 -31.47 -19.80 41.35
N ASP A 3 -31.39 -19.09 40.24
CA ASP A 3 -31.79 -17.69 39.97
C ASP A 3 -30.55 -16.77 39.96
N ASN A 4 -30.56 -15.85 38.98
CA ASN A 4 -30.03 -14.48 39.01
C ASN A 4 -28.53 -14.23 38.73
N LEU A 5 -28.20 -13.61 37.57
CA LEU A 5 -28.16 -12.14 37.28
C LEU A 5 -26.89 -11.51 37.90
N ALA A 6 -26.08 -10.65 37.27
CA ALA A 6 -26.23 -9.69 36.18
C ALA A 6 -24.82 -9.33 35.66
N ARG A 7 -24.56 -9.23 34.35
CA ARG A 7 -24.60 -8.02 33.49
C ARG A 7 -23.79 -6.77 33.96
N ARG A 8 -22.88 -6.38 33.04
CA ARG A 8 -22.45 -5.02 32.57
C ARG A 8 -21.27 -4.31 33.25
N ALA A 9 -20.19 -4.12 32.46
CA ALA A 9 -19.78 -2.83 31.87
C ALA A 9 -18.72 -3.08 30.76
N ARG A 10 -19.10 -3.14 29.47
CA ARG A 10 -18.82 -2.13 28.41
C ARG A 10 -17.46 -1.40 28.50
N GLY A 11 -16.55 -1.77 27.59
CA GLY A 11 -15.46 -0.94 27.08
C GLY A 11 -15.17 -1.30 25.61
N ARG A 12 -15.55 -0.40 24.70
CA ARG A 12 -15.21 -0.42 23.26
C ARG A 12 -13.71 -0.12 23.08
N LYS A 13 -13.07 -0.73 22.07
CA LYS A 13 -11.97 -0.25 21.19
C LYS A 13 -11.35 -1.53 20.58
N GLY A 14 -11.43 -1.81 19.28
CA GLY A 14 -10.97 -0.96 18.18
C GLY A 14 -9.45 -1.15 18.07
N GLY A 15 -9.01 -2.10 17.25
CA GLY A 15 -7.58 -2.43 17.13
C GLY A 15 -7.36 -3.66 16.27
N ALA A 16 -7.63 -3.54 14.96
CA ALA A 16 -7.14 -4.50 13.98
C ALA A 16 -5.89 -3.88 13.31
N HIS A 17 -4.74 -4.11 13.93
CA HIS A 17 -3.44 -3.81 13.36
C HIS A 17 -3.07 -4.98 12.43
N ASN A 18 -3.21 -4.78 11.12
CA ASN A 18 -2.67 -5.68 10.10
C ASN A 18 -1.32 -5.13 9.65
N ALA A 19 -0.28 -5.60 10.32
CA ALA A 19 1.11 -5.51 9.87
C ALA A 19 1.38 -6.69 8.92
N LEU A 20 1.35 -6.47 7.60
CA LEU A 20 1.95 -7.40 6.66
C LEU A 20 3.21 -6.75 6.08
N TYR A 21 4.36 -7.35 6.42
CA TYR A 21 5.46 -7.75 5.54
C TYR A 21 6.77 -7.87 6.34
N SER A 22 7.29 -9.09 6.34
CA SER A 22 8.49 -9.56 7.03
C SER A 22 9.71 -9.38 6.11
N ARG A 23 10.81 -8.81 6.63
CA ARG A 23 12.12 -8.76 5.96
C ARG A 23 12.93 -10.01 6.30
N SER A 24 13.55 -10.63 5.31
CA SER A 24 14.83 -11.32 5.52
C SER A 24 15.77 -11.18 4.32
N ALA A 25 16.96 -10.66 4.66
CA ALA A 25 18.28 -10.72 4.04
C ALA A 25 18.41 -11.20 2.58
N GLY A 26 18.85 -10.29 1.71
CA GLY A 26 19.39 -10.61 0.39
C GLY A 26 19.46 -9.37 -0.50
N ARG A 27 20.53 -8.58 -0.34
CA ARG A 27 20.79 -7.37 -1.14
C ARG A 27 20.97 -7.78 -2.61
N VAL A 28 19.96 -7.50 -3.42
CA VAL A 28 20.07 -7.50 -4.88
C VAL A 28 19.87 -6.05 -5.30
N GLU A 29 20.96 -5.37 -5.66
CA GLU A 29 20.87 -4.08 -6.36
C GLU A 29 20.34 -4.34 -7.77
N VAL A 30 19.04 -4.14 -7.96
CA VAL A 30 18.39 -4.19 -9.27
C VAL A 30 18.68 -2.88 -9.99
N ARG A 31 19.74 -2.87 -10.82
CA ARG A 31 19.94 -1.82 -11.82
C ARG A 31 18.85 -1.97 -12.89
N GLY A 32 17.74 -1.26 -12.70
CA GLY A 32 16.64 -1.22 -13.67
C GLY A 32 15.29 -0.76 -13.11
N ALA A 33 15.11 -0.80 -11.78
CA ALA A 33 13.91 -0.30 -11.08
C ALA A 33 14.27 0.60 -9.88
N GLY A 34 15.49 1.15 -9.88
CA GLY A 34 16.14 1.74 -8.70
C GLY A 34 15.48 3.02 -8.18
N HIS A 35 15.57 3.21 -6.85
CA HIS A 35 15.35 4.44 -6.07
C HIS A 35 14.83 5.61 -6.92
N ALA A 36 13.51 5.68 -7.13
CA ALA A 36 12.94 6.91 -7.66
C ALA A 36 12.95 7.95 -6.54
N THR A 37 13.82 8.94 -6.68
CA THR A 37 14.02 10.03 -5.73
C THR A 37 13.19 11.26 -6.07
N SER A 38 12.49 11.27 -7.21
CA SER A 38 11.60 12.37 -7.62
C SER A 38 10.30 11.91 -8.26
N ARG A 39 9.31 12.83 -8.24
CA ARG A 39 8.01 12.65 -8.90
C ARG A 39 8.13 12.37 -10.39
N GLU A 40 9.04 13.05 -11.07
CA GLU A 40 9.26 12.91 -12.51
C GLU A 40 9.86 11.54 -12.85
N GLN A 41 10.73 11.02 -11.99
CA GLN A 41 11.27 9.67 -12.15
C GLN A 41 10.19 8.61 -11.96
N VAL A 42 9.30 8.76 -10.96
CA VAL A 42 8.15 7.86 -10.77
C VAL A 42 7.24 7.91 -12.00
N ILE A 43 6.85 9.10 -12.45
CA ILE A 43 6.00 9.26 -13.65
C ILE A 43 6.64 8.57 -14.86
N GLY A 44 7.92 8.83 -15.13
CA GLY A 44 8.63 8.24 -16.27
C GLY A 44 8.78 6.72 -16.17
N ALA A 45 8.91 6.17 -14.96
CA ALA A 45 9.00 4.74 -14.74
C ALA A 45 7.66 4.02 -14.93
N LEU A 46 6.55 4.65 -14.55
CA LEU A 46 5.20 4.07 -14.61
C LEU A 46 4.52 4.23 -15.97
N GLN A 47 4.77 5.34 -16.68
CA GLN A 47 4.08 5.69 -17.91
C GLN A 47 4.22 4.59 -18.97
N GLY A 48 3.08 4.08 -19.45
CA GLY A 48 3.02 3.11 -20.54
C GLY A 48 3.43 1.69 -20.17
N LYS A 49 3.64 1.38 -18.87
CA LYS A 49 4.01 0.01 -18.44
C LYS A 49 2.81 -0.92 -18.29
N THR A 50 1.79 -0.47 -17.59
CA THR A 50 0.50 -1.16 -17.45
C THR A 50 -0.62 -0.12 -17.47
N ALA A 51 -1.88 -0.58 -17.56
CA ALA A 51 -3.02 0.33 -17.51
C ALA A 51 -3.04 1.10 -16.18
N GLU A 52 -2.94 0.40 -15.05
CA GLU A 52 -2.94 1.03 -13.72
C GLU A 52 -1.70 1.91 -13.48
N ALA A 53 -0.51 1.47 -13.88
CA ALA A 53 0.69 2.30 -13.78
C ALA A 53 0.55 3.60 -14.60
N SER A 54 -0.02 3.51 -15.80
CA SER A 54 -0.28 4.69 -16.64
C SER A 54 -1.36 5.61 -16.05
N ARG A 55 -2.38 5.06 -15.39
CA ARG A 55 -3.38 5.85 -14.65
C ARG A 55 -2.75 6.63 -13.51
N VAL A 56 -1.92 5.97 -12.68
CA VAL A 56 -1.19 6.63 -11.59
C VAL A 56 -0.24 7.71 -12.13
N ALA A 57 0.50 7.41 -13.20
CA ALA A 57 1.40 8.38 -13.84
C ALA A 57 0.65 9.62 -14.36
N SER A 58 -0.49 9.42 -15.03
CA SER A 58 -1.33 10.51 -15.54
C SER A 58 -1.92 11.34 -14.39
N ALA A 59 -2.44 10.66 -13.35
CA ALA A 59 -2.97 11.32 -12.17
C ALA A 59 -1.91 12.17 -11.45
N LEU A 60 -0.67 11.66 -11.37
CA LEU A 60 0.47 12.43 -10.90
C LEU A 60 0.71 13.64 -11.79
N GLN A 61 0.87 13.45 -13.11
CA GLN A 61 1.11 14.53 -14.07
C GLN A 61 0.10 15.68 -13.94
N ASP A 62 -1.18 15.34 -13.80
CA ASP A 62 -2.29 16.28 -13.68
C ASP A 62 -2.45 16.88 -12.27
N ASN A 63 -1.61 16.46 -11.30
CA ASN A 63 -1.68 16.84 -9.88
C ASN A 63 -3.01 16.46 -9.20
N THR A 64 -3.71 15.45 -9.72
CA THR A 64 -4.92 14.91 -9.08
C THR A 64 -4.57 14.01 -7.90
N ILE A 65 -3.39 13.37 -7.91
CA ILE A 65 -2.76 12.74 -6.75
C ILE A 65 -1.39 13.38 -6.47
N GLY A 66 -0.99 13.44 -5.20
CA GLY A 66 0.29 14.00 -4.75
C GLY A 66 1.27 12.93 -4.32
N LEU A 67 2.56 13.10 -4.62
CA LEU A 67 3.65 12.23 -4.16
C LEU A 67 4.64 13.00 -3.30
N PHE A 68 4.90 12.47 -2.12
CA PHE A 68 5.87 13.01 -1.17
C PHE A 68 6.89 11.93 -0.82
N VAL A 69 8.12 12.08 -1.31
CA VAL A 69 9.25 11.25 -0.86
C VAL A 69 9.82 11.90 0.39
N LEU A 70 9.74 11.20 1.52
CA LEU A 70 10.12 11.72 2.83
C LEU A 70 11.40 11.07 3.31
N GLU A 71 12.33 11.88 3.81
CA GLU A 71 13.44 11.41 4.63
C GLU A 71 12.93 10.50 5.75
N ASP A 72 13.62 9.38 6.01
CA ASP A 72 13.18 8.34 6.94
C ASP A 72 12.74 8.89 8.30
N SER A 73 13.50 9.83 8.87
CA SER A 73 13.14 10.41 10.17
C SER A 73 11.81 11.17 10.14
N LEU A 74 11.48 11.84 9.05
CA LEU A 74 10.23 12.56 8.86
C LEU A 74 9.09 11.59 8.57
N PHE A 75 9.33 10.58 7.73
CA PHE A 75 8.40 9.50 7.45
C PHE A 75 7.96 8.80 8.74
N GLU A 76 8.91 8.37 9.57
CA GLU A 76 8.61 7.71 10.85
C GLU A 76 7.90 8.63 11.85
N ARG A 77 8.25 9.92 11.90
CA ARG A 77 7.53 10.90 12.73
C ARG A 77 6.08 11.04 12.27
N SER A 78 5.83 11.03 10.97
CA SER A 78 4.48 11.15 10.43
C SER A 78 3.60 9.96 10.84
N LEU A 79 4.11 8.72 10.69
CA LEU A 79 3.38 7.51 11.11
C LEU A 79 3.15 7.46 12.63
N ARG A 80 4.14 7.88 13.45
CA ARG A 80 3.92 8.04 14.90
C ARG A 80 2.77 9.01 15.20
N GLY A 81 2.66 10.09 14.43
CA GLY A 81 1.56 11.06 14.53
C GLY A 81 0.19 10.48 14.16
N LEU A 82 0.15 9.42 13.34
CA LEU A 82 -1.07 8.68 12.97
C LEU A 82 -1.43 7.58 13.99
N GLY A 83 -0.54 7.31 14.95
CA GLY A 83 -0.76 6.31 16.01
C GLY A 83 -0.22 4.92 15.71
N ASP A 84 0.64 4.77 14.69
CA ASP A 84 1.24 3.49 14.34
C ASP A 84 2.25 3.01 15.40
N SER A 85 2.32 1.69 15.57
CA SER A 85 3.27 1.07 16.49
C SER A 85 4.70 1.13 15.94
N PRO A 86 5.75 1.08 16.79
CA PRO A 86 7.14 1.02 16.32
C PRO A 86 7.40 -0.12 15.33
N ASP A 87 6.73 -1.26 15.50
CA ASP A 87 6.86 -2.42 14.63
C ASP A 87 6.23 -2.19 13.25
N ASP A 88 5.06 -1.54 13.21
CA ASP A 88 4.40 -1.14 11.96
C ASP A 88 5.31 -0.15 11.21
N ILE A 89 5.76 0.89 11.91
CA ILE A 89 6.63 1.92 11.35
C ILE A 89 7.90 1.34 10.74
N ALA A 90 8.53 0.36 11.39
CA ALA A 90 9.75 -0.26 10.87
C ALA A 90 9.54 -1.03 9.55
N ARG A 91 8.30 -1.45 9.27
CA ARG A 91 7.94 -2.27 8.10
C ARG A 91 7.29 -1.46 6.97
N THR A 92 6.68 -0.33 7.29
CA THR A 92 6.02 0.54 6.30
C THR A 92 7.03 1.29 5.43
N MET A 93 6.95 1.07 4.12
CA MET A 93 7.75 1.77 3.10
C MET A 93 6.97 2.88 2.38
N GLY A 94 5.64 2.79 2.37
CA GLY A 94 4.76 3.83 1.86
C GLY A 94 3.41 3.81 2.56
N TYR A 95 2.68 4.91 2.49
CA TYR A 95 1.29 5.01 2.90
C TYR A 95 0.57 6.09 2.11
N SER A 96 -0.76 6.04 2.11
CA SER A 96 -1.62 7.01 1.45
C SER A 96 -2.65 7.58 2.43
N ILE A 97 -2.96 8.87 2.25
CA ILE A 97 -4.05 9.57 2.91
C ILE A 97 -4.78 10.36 1.83
N GLU A 98 -6.04 10.03 1.60
CA GLU A 98 -6.83 10.61 0.52
C GLU A 98 -6.11 10.45 -0.83
N ASN A 99 -5.97 11.52 -1.61
CA ASN A 99 -5.24 11.55 -2.87
C ASN A 99 -3.73 11.81 -2.71
N ARG A 100 -3.15 11.66 -1.51
CA ARG A 100 -1.73 11.91 -1.26
C ARG A 100 -1.02 10.62 -0.85
N MET A 101 0.10 10.34 -1.49
CA MET A 101 0.97 9.22 -1.15
C MET A 101 2.31 9.72 -0.61
N TYR A 102 2.81 8.96 0.36
CA TYR A 102 4.05 9.24 1.08
C TYR A 102 4.93 8.01 0.96
N VAL A 103 6.14 8.18 0.46
CA VAL A 103 7.11 7.09 0.26
C VAL A 103 8.37 7.38 1.06
N ARG A 104 8.91 6.36 1.72
CA ARG A 104 10.15 6.44 2.49
C ARG A 104 11.33 6.61 1.52
N ALA A 105 12.21 7.58 1.76
CA ALA A 105 13.36 7.84 0.89
C ALA A 105 14.32 6.64 0.78
N SER A 106 14.47 5.85 1.83
CA SER A 106 15.30 4.64 1.83
C SER A 106 14.66 3.40 1.17
N ASP A 107 13.46 3.54 0.62
CA ASP A 107 12.77 2.43 -0.03
C ASP A 107 13.47 2.02 -1.34
N ALA A 108 13.94 0.77 -1.36
CA ALA A 108 14.61 0.18 -2.51
C ALA A 108 13.67 0.00 -3.71
N ASP A 109 12.38 -0.19 -3.45
CA ASP A 109 11.33 -0.46 -4.44
C ASP A 109 10.41 0.76 -4.63
N GLY A 110 10.91 1.98 -4.39
CA GLY A 110 10.09 3.21 -4.31
C GLY A 110 9.15 3.47 -5.50
N VAL A 111 9.46 3.00 -6.72
CA VAL A 111 8.52 3.06 -7.86
C VAL A 111 7.32 2.14 -7.67
N ALA A 112 7.56 0.89 -7.25
CA ALA A 112 6.49 -0.08 -7.01
C ALA A 112 5.65 0.34 -5.80
N THR A 113 6.28 0.85 -4.74
CA THR A 113 5.56 1.40 -3.60
C THR A 113 4.75 2.65 -3.98
N ALA A 114 5.29 3.55 -4.81
CA ALA A 114 4.49 4.66 -5.33
C ALA A 114 3.32 4.19 -6.22
N LEU A 115 3.47 3.10 -6.97
CA LEU A 115 2.36 2.49 -7.69
C LEU A 115 1.28 1.94 -6.73
N HIS A 116 1.68 1.18 -5.71
CA HIS A 116 0.79 0.62 -4.70
C HIS A 116 -0.04 1.70 -4.01
N GLU A 117 0.63 2.72 -3.47
CA GLU A 117 -0.04 3.85 -2.81
C GLU A 117 -0.81 4.74 -3.80
N GLY A 118 -0.35 4.80 -5.06
CA GLY A 118 -1.05 5.49 -6.14
C GLY A 118 -2.40 4.84 -6.47
N VAL A 119 -2.49 3.50 -6.44
CA VAL A 119 -3.75 2.79 -6.61
C VAL A 119 -4.71 3.12 -5.46
N HIS A 120 -4.24 3.15 -4.22
CA HIS A 120 -5.06 3.57 -3.07
C HIS A 120 -5.56 5.01 -3.20
N ALA A 121 -4.72 5.92 -3.69
CA ALA A 121 -5.11 7.30 -3.96
C ALA A 121 -6.16 7.41 -5.08
N LEU A 122 -6.05 6.58 -6.13
CA LEU A 122 -7.08 6.49 -7.18
C LEU A 122 -8.39 5.91 -6.64
N ASP A 123 -8.32 4.87 -5.81
CA ASP A 123 -9.50 4.27 -5.18
C ASP A 123 -10.24 5.29 -4.31
N TRP A 124 -9.52 6.17 -3.60
CA TRP A 124 -10.13 7.29 -2.89
C TRP A 124 -10.83 8.28 -3.83
N LEU A 125 -10.19 8.67 -4.94
CA LEU A 125 -10.78 9.56 -5.95
C LEU A 125 -12.04 8.95 -6.60
N ASP A 126 -12.05 7.63 -6.78
CA ASP A 126 -13.18 6.85 -7.31
C ASP A 126 -14.31 6.67 -6.26
N GLY A 127 -14.18 7.28 -5.07
CA GLY A 127 -15.15 7.17 -3.98
C GLY A 127 -15.23 5.78 -3.35
N MET A 128 -14.19 4.96 -3.53
CA MET A 128 -14.10 3.65 -2.90
C MET A 128 -13.66 3.83 -1.45
N ASP A 129 -14.65 3.92 -0.56
CA ASP A 129 -14.37 4.00 0.87
C ASP A 129 -14.10 2.60 1.46
N LEU A 130 -13.05 2.52 2.28
CA LEU A 130 -12.67 1.40 3.14
C LEU A 130 -13.78 1.01 4.13
N THR A 131 -14.84 1.81 4.26
CA THR A 131 -15.99 1.55 5.15
C THR A 131 -17.01 0.56 4.58
N ASN A 132 -17.07 0.32 3.26
CA ASN A 132 -18.08 -0.57 2.64
C ASN A 132 -17.51 -1.71 1.77
N ARG A 133 -16.32 -1.54 1.16
CA ARG A 133 -15.60 -2.64 0.49
C ARG A 133 -14.56 -3.20 1.45
N SER A 134 -14.35 -4.51 1.45
CA SER A 134 -13.37 -5.11 2.35
C SER A 134 -12.00 -4.51 2.04
N ARG A 135 -11.30 -3.94 3.04
CA ARG A 135 -9.91 -3.47 2.92
C ARG A 135 -9.01 -4.44 2.14
N ARG A 136 -9.25 -5.74 2.32
CA ARG A 136 -8.59 -6.82 1.58
C ARG A 136 -8.72 -6.66 0.07
N PHE A 137 -9.89 -6.29 -0.44
CA PHE A 137 -10.09 -6.04 -1.87
C PHE A 137 -9.23 -4.90 -2.40
N LEU A 138 -9.15 -3.78 -1.68
CA LEU A 138 -8.35 -2.62 -2.10
C LEU A 138 -6.85 -2.94 -2.08
N GLU A 139 -6.36 -3.59 -1.02
CA GLU A 139 -4.96 -4.07 -0.98
C GLU A 139 -4.66 -5.10 -2.09
N SER A 140 -5.61 -6.01 -2.38
CA SER A 140 -5.46 -6.96 -3.48
C SER A 140 -5.34 -6.25 -4.83
N ARG A 141 -6.10 -5.17 -5.07
CA ARG A 141 -5.97 -4.39 -6.31
C ARG A 141 -4.60 -3.74 -6.44
N ALA A 142 -4.11 -3.13 -5.37
CA ALA A 142 -2.79 -2.50 -5.35
C ALA A 142 -1.68 -3.54 -5.60
N HIS A 143 -1.75 -4.71 -4.97
CA HIS A 143 -0.79 -5.80 -5.20
C HIS A 143 -0.85 -6.38 -6.62
N VAL A 144 -2.04 -6.52 -7.21
CA VAL A 144 -2.16 -6.96 -8.62
C VAL A 144 -1.50 -5.94 -9.54
N ALA A 145 -1.69 -4.64 -9.31
CA ALA A 145 -1.02 -3.60 -10.10
C ALA A 145 0.51 -3.68 -9.99
N GLU A 146 1.05 -3.94 -8.79
CA GLU A 146 2.48 -4.18 -8.59
C GLU A 146 2.98 -5.41 -9.36
N GLU A 147 2.25 -6.53 -9.29
CA GLU A 147 2.61 -7.77 -9.99
C GLU A 147 2.62 -7.59 -11.51
N GLU A 148 1.59 -6.96 -12.07
CA GLU A 148 1.51 -6.61 -13.49
C GLU A 148 2.67 -5.69 -13.88
N PHE A 149 2.98 -4.69 -13.06
CA PHE A 149 4.08 -3.77 -13.32
C PHE A 149 5.42 -4.49 -13.35
N PHE A 150 5.73 -5.33 -12.36
CA PHE A 150 6.95 -6.13 -12.34
C PHE A 150 7.03 -7.02 -13.59
N GLY A 151 5.93 -7.68 -13.94
CA GLY A 151 5.83 -8.49 -15.17
C GLY A 151 6.14 -7.68 -16.43
N ALA A 152 5.58 -6.47 -16.55
CA ALA A 152 5.79 -5.58 -17.69
C ALA A 152 7.25 -5.08 -17.83
N ILE A 153 7.98 -4.96 -16.72
CA ILE A 153 9.41 -4.57 -16.74
C ILE A 153 10.36 -5.78 -16.73
N GLY A 154 9.84 -6.99 -16.94
CA GLY A 154 10.65 -8.22 -17.02
C GLY A 154 11.21 -8.69 -15.67
N LEU A 155 10.63 -8.22 -14.57
CA LEU A 155 10.98 -8.65 -13.22
C LEU A 155 9.90 -9.57 -12.66
N ARG A 156 10.27 -10.35 -11.64
CA ARG A 156 9.29 -11.04 -10.78
C ARG A 156 9.46 -10.50 -9.38
N ARG A 157 8.34 -10.17 -8.74
CA ARG A 157 8.36 -9.90 -7.31
C ARG A 157 8.88 -11.14 -6.60
N LYS A 158 9.86 -11.00 -5.70
CA LYS A 158 10.20 -12.07 -4.76
C LYS A 158 9.07 -12.16 -3.74
N SER A 159 8.01 -12.90 -4.05
CA SER A 159 6.87 -13.06 -3.14
C SER A 159 7.08 -14.27 -2.22
N ASN A 160 7.07 -14.04 -0.91
CA ASN A 160 6.71 -15.07 0.10
C ASN A 160 5.20 -15.02 0.41
N VAL A 161 4.38 -14.50 -0.51
CA VAL A 161 2.96 -14.24 -0.30
C VAL A 161 2.16 -15.33 -1.01
N GLU A 162 1.62 -16.27 -0.24
CA GLU A 162 0.49 -17.08 -0.71
C GLU A 162 -0.75 -16.21 -0.71
N ILE A 163 -1.15 -15.72 -1.88
CA ILE A 163 -2.49 -15.17 -2.06
C ILE A 163 -3.43 -16.36 -2.20
N GLN A 164 -4.03 -16.78 -1.08
CA GLN A 164 -5.13 -17.72 -1.10
C GLN A 164 -6.37 -16.98 -1.64
N LEU A 165 -6.59 -17.08 -2.95
CA LEU A 165 -7.81 -16.63 -3.61
C LEU A 165 -8.95 -17.52 -3.12
N ASP A 166 -9.79 -16.96 -2.25
CA ASP A 166 -11.03 -17.60 -1.85
C ASP A 166 -12.06 -17.36 -2.96
N LEU A 167 -12.07 -18.25 -3.94
CA LEU A 167 -12.93 -18.16 -5.13
C LEU A 167 -14.42 -18.16 -4.76
N ASP A 168 -14.77 -18.70 -3.60
CA ASP A 168 -16.14 -18.70 -3.07
C ASP A 168 -16.63 -17.29 -2.68
N ALA A 169 -15.71 -16.39 -2.32
CA ALA A 169 -16.04 -15.00 -1.97
C ALA A 169 -16.31 -14.10 -3.18
N LEU A 170 -15.96 -14.54 -4.40
CA LEU A 170 -16.13 -13.80 -5.65
C LEU A 170 -17.35 -14.25 -6.46
N GLY A 171 -18.12 -15.22 -5.96
CA GLY A 171 -19.41 -15.60 -6.56
C GLY A 171 -19.33 -16.26 -7.93
N TYR A 172 -18.15 -16.69 -8.38
CA TYR A 172 -17.98 -17.47 -9.60
C TYR A 172 -18.10 -18.96 -9.26
N ARG A 173 -19.19 -19.58 -9.71
CA ARG A 173 -19.34 -21.05 -9.83
C ARG A 173 -19.18 -21.46 -11.29
#